data_AF-A0AAV1LVE1-F1
#
_entry.id   AF-A0AAV1LVE1-F1
#
_cell.length_a   1.000
_cell.length_b   1.000
_cell.length_c   1.000
_cell.angle_alpha   90.00
_cell.angle_beta   90.00
_cell.angle_gamma   90.00
#
_symmetry.space_group_name_H-M   'P 1'
#
loop_
_entity.id
_entity.type
_entity.pdbx_description
1 polymer ?
#
loop_
_entity_poly.entity_id
_entity_poly.type
_entity_poly.pdbx_seq_one_letter_code
_entity_poly.pdbx_strand_id
1 'polypeptide(L)' 'MEDSRNRQIKIKTGAVKRIAEETLVYGKEAEEQKLKVQKYKDENREEHEFRKQEEVLQESLVMVLDCQR' A
#
# COMPACT_ATOMS: atom_id res chain seq x y z
N MET A 1 -34.90 -0.45 -20.04
CA MET A 1 -33.61 -1.15 -20.10
C MET A 1 -32.54 -0.10 -19.86
N GLU A 2 -31.72 -0.22 -18.81
CA GLU A 2 -30.67 0.78 -18.53
C GLU A 2 -29.64 0.74 -19.67
N ASP A 3 -29.23 1.91 -20.16
CA ASP A 3 -28.26 2.01 -21.28
C ASP A 3 -26.97 1.27 -20.89
N SER A 4 -26.56 0.32 -21.74
CA SER A 4 -25.36 -0.53 -21.52
C SER A 4 -24.10 0.32 -21.24
N ARG A 5 -24.02 1.53 -21.83
CA ARG A 5 -22.92 2.48 -21.62
C ARG A 5 -22.91 3.03 -20.20
N ASN A 6 -24.07 3.38 -19.64
CA ASN A 6 -24.19 3.88 -18.27
C ASN A 6 -23.80 2.82 -17.24
N ARG A 7 -24.16 1.56 -17.50
CA ARG A 7 -23.72 0.43 -16.67
C ARG A 7 -22.20 0.26 -16.70
N GLN A 8 -21.57 0.33 -17.88
CA GLN A 8 -20.11 0.24 -17.99
C GLN A 8 -19.39 1.39 -17.27
N ILE A 9 -19.89 2.62 -17.39
CA ILE A 9 -19.33 3.77 -16.68
C ILE A 9 -19.38 3.55 -15.18
N LYS A 10 -20.53 3.15 -14.61
CA LYS A 10 -20.66 2.85 -13.18
C LYS A 10 -19.67 1.78 -12.70
N ILE A 11 -19.49 0.71 -13.47
CA ILE A 11 -18.54 -0.37 -13.14
C ILE A 11 -17.10 0.16 -13.13
N LYS A 12 -16.70 0.89 -14.18
CA LYS A 12 -15.34 1.44 -14.28
C LYS A 12 -15.07 2.49 -13.20
N THR A 13 -16.02 3.37 -12.92
CA THR A 13 -15.93 4.33 -11.80
C THR A 13 -15.78 3.62 -10.47
N GLY A 14 -16.54 2.55 -10.23
CA GLY A 14 -16.40 1.74 -9.01
C GLY A 14 -15.05 1.05 -8.89
N ALA A 15 -14.47 0.58 -10.01
CA ALA A 15 -13.13 0.00 -10.04
C ALA A 15 -12.06 1.03 -9.68
N VAL A 16 -12.09 2.21 -10.33
CA VAL A 16 -11.16 3.31 -10.03
C VAL A 16 -11.25 3.76 -8.57
N LYS A 17 -12.47 3.86 -8.02
CA LYS A 17 -12.66 4.25 -6.61
C LYS A 17 -12.01 3.25 -5.64
N ARG A 18 -12.17 1.94 -5.89
CA ARG A 18 -11.56 0.90 -5.04
C ARG A 18 -10.03 0.95 -5.10
N ILE A 19 -9.46 1.03 -6.30
CA ILE A 19 -8.00 1.11 -6.49
C ILE A 19 -7.44 2.35 -5.81
N ALA A 20 -8.15 3.49 -5.86
CA ALA A 20 -7.75 4.70 -5.17
C ALA A 20 -7.76 4.52 -3.63
N GLU A 21 -8.79 3.87 -3.07
CA GLU A 21 -8.86 3.56 -1.64
C GLU A 21 -7.75 2.58 -1.22
N GLU A 22 -7.48 1.54 -2.02
CA GLU A 22 -6.39 0.57 -1.81
C GLU A 22 -5.02 1.26 -1.79
N THR A 23 -4.76 2.12 -2.78
CA THR A 23 -3.49 2.89 -2.87
C THR A 23 -3.27 3.75 -1.61
N LEU A 24 -4.33 4.37 -1.10
CA LEU A 24 -4.25 5.19 0.12
C LEU A 24 -3.96 4.34 1.38
N VAL A 25 -4.54 3.15 1.47
CA VAL A 25 -4.31 2.24 2.60
C VAL A 25 -2.88 1.72 2.58
N TYR A 26 -2.41 1.18 1.46
CA TYR A 26 -1.04 0.66 1.35
C TYR A 26 0.01 1.76 1.49
N GLY A 27 -0.28 2.98 1.00
CA GLY A 27 0.62 4.12 1.21
C GLY A 27 0.79 4.49 2.68
N LYS A 28 -0.28 4.43 3.49
CA LYS A 28 -0.20 4.65 4.93
C LYS A 28 0.59 3.55 5.63
N GLU A 29 0.32 2.29 5.29
CA GLU A 29 1.01 1.14 5.86
C GLU A 29 2.52 1.21 5.58
N ALA A 30 2.94 1.54 4.36
CA ALA A 30 4.35 1.70 4.01
C ALA A 30 5.05 2.80 4.84
N GLU A 31 4.38 3.94 5.07
CA GLU A 31 4.94 4.98 5.95
C GLU A 31 5.00 4.55 7.42
N GLU A 32 4.01 3.80 7.92
CA GLU A 32 4.06 3.22 9.28
C GLU A 32 5.24 2.25 9.45
N GLN A 33 5.46 1.35 8.47
CA GLN A 33 6.60 0.42 8.51
C GLN A 33 7.94 1.17 8.43
N LYS A 34 8.01 2.24 7.64
CA LYS A 34 9.21 3.07 7.51
C LYS A 34 9.55 3.80 8.80
N LEU A 35 8.55 4.35 9.49
CA LEU A 35 8.72 4.92 10.83
C LEU A 35 9.19 3.87 11.84
N LYS A 36 8.70 2.63 11.72
CA LYS A 36 9.10 1.52 12.59
C LYS A 36 10.55 1.09 12.34
N VAL A 37 11.00 1.01 11.08
CA VAL A 37 12.42 0.78 10.73
C VAL A 37 13.30 1.88 11.32
N GLN A 38 12.90 3.15 11.18
CA GLN A 38 13.65 4.27 11.76
C GLN A 38 13.74 4.15 13.28
N LYS A 39 12.64 3.81 13.95
CA LYS A 39 12.64 3.57 15.40
C LYS A 39 13.57 2.42 15.79
N TYR A 40 13.63 1.34 15.03
CA TYR A 40 14.52 0.21 15.30
C TYR A 40 16.00 0.61 15.17
N LYS A 41 16.29 1.49 14.20
CA LYS A 41 17.62 2.08 14.01
C LYS A 41 18.01 2.99 15.17
N ASP A 42 17.09 3.84 15.63
CA ASP A 42 17.32 4.76 16.74
C ASP A 42 17.48 4.02 18.08
N GLU A 43 16.73 2.93 18.27
CA GLU A 43 16.82 2.04 19.45
C GLU A 43 18.06 1.12 19.42
N ASN A 44 18.88 1.14 18.36
CA ASN A 44 19.99 0.20 18.12
C ASN A 44 19.58 -1.26 18.37
N ARG A 45 18.44 -1.67 17.81
CA ARG A 45 17.98 -3.05 17.91
C ARG A 45 18.95 -4.02 17.25
N GLU A 46 18.86 -5.27 17.65
CA GLU A 46 19.68 -6.34 17.08
C GLU A 46 19.51 -6.40 15.55
N GLU A 47 20.63 -6.63 14.85
CA GLU A 47 20.71 -6.68 13.39
C GLU A 47 19.65 -7.59 12.75
N HIS A 48 19.35 -8.74 13.38
CA HIS A 48 18.33 -9.66 12.88
C HIS A 48 16.91 -9.04 12.94
N GLU A 49 16.57 -8.33 14.03
CA GLU A 49 15.28 -7.65 14.14
C GLU A 49 15.16 -6.48 13.17
N PHE A 50 16.25 -5.74 12.98
CA PHE A 50 16.31 -4.63 12.03
C PHE A 50 16.11 -5.12 10.59
N ARG A 51 16.89 -6.13 10.15
CA ARG A 51 16.77 -6.70 8.80
C ARG A 51 15.39 -7.28 8.52
N LYS A 52 14.79 -7.98 9.48
CA LYS A 52 13.43 -8.50 9.34
C LYS A 52 12.42 -7.37 9.16
N GLN A 53 12.59 -6.26 9.88
CA GLN A 53 11.70 -5.11 9.76
C GLN A 53 11.90 -4.35 8.44
N GLU A 54 13.11 -4.35 7.87
CA GLU A 54 13.36 -3.86 6.51
C GLU A 54 12.70 -4.73 5.44
N GLU A 55 12.74 -6.07 5.57
CA GLU A 55 12.03 -6.98 4.67
C GLU A 55 10.53 -6.70 4.65
N VAL A 56 9.91 -6.50 5.82
CA VAL A 56 8.50 -6.11 5.94
C VAL A 56 8.22 -4.77 5.24
N LEU A 57 9.10 -3.78 5.38
CA LEU A 57 8.96 -2.51 4.67
C LEU A 57 9.02 -2.70 3.14
N GLN A 58 9.92 -3.54 2.65
CA GLN A 58 10.02 -3.83 1.21
C GLN A 58 8.75 -4.50 0.68
N GLU A 59 8.18 -5.47 1.41
CA GLU A 59 6.90 -6.10 1.06
C GLU A 59 5.77 -5.06 0.95
N SER A 60 5.66 -4.14 1.91
CA SER A 60 4.66 -3.05 1.85
C SER A 60 4.88 -2.11 0.66
N LEU A 61 6.13 -1.82 0.29
CA LEU A 61 6.44 -0.96 -0.86
C LEU A 61 6.09 -1.63 -2.20
N VAL A 62 6.25 -2.94 -2.31
CA VAL A 62 5.84 -3.70 -3.50
C VAL A 62 4.33 -3.58 -3.71
N MET A 63 3.53 -3.65 -2.64
CA MET A 63 2.07 -3.49 -2.72
C MET A 63 1.66 -2.09 -3.22
N VAL A 64 2.35 -1.04 -2.78
CA VAL A 64 2.09 0.33 -3.25
C VAL A 64 2.38 0.46 -4.75
N LEU A 65 3.47 -0.14 -5.24
CA LEU A 65 3.83 -0.12 -6.66
C LEU A 65 2.80 -0.82 -7.53
N ASP A 66 2.24 -1.93 -7.07
CA ASP A 66 1.22 -2.68 -7.82
C ASP A 66 -0.09 -1.89 -7.96
N CYS A 67 -0.45 -1.06 -6.97
CA CYS A 67 -1.66 -0.24 -7.05
C CYS A 67 -1.55 0.95 -8.02
N GLN A 68 -0.33 1.32 -8.44
CA GLN A 68 -0.06 2.45 -9.34
C GLN A 68 0.00 2.05 -10.82
N ARG A 69 -0.15 0.77 -11.14
CA ARG A 69 -0.13 0.22 -12.51
C ARG A 69 -1.51 0.28 -13.18
#